data_AF-A0A2W4X3J5-F1
#
_entry.id   AF-A0A2W4X3J5-F1
#
_cell.length_a   1.000
_cell.length_b   1.000
_cell.length_c   1.000
_cell.angle_alpha   90.00
_cell.angle_beta   90.00
_cell.angle_gamma   90.00
#
_symmetry.space_group_name_H-M   'P 1'
#
loop_
_entity.id
_entity.type
_entity.pdbx_description
1 polymer ?
#
loop_
_entity_poly.entity_id
_entity_poly.type
_entity_poly.pdbx_seq_one_letter_code
_entity_poly.pdbx_strand_id
1 'polypeptide(L)'
;MSSQSNQVLEVKKPTLFDRIFRDSEGNIVIAQAPNLPVLVGVAATFLQYVLPSGQLQRATELIAFGALFTWAWQELFEGVNYFRQALGLIGLAGLIALGLNFLSV
;
A
#
# COMPACT_ATOMS: atom_id res chain seq x y z
N MET A 1 47.78 9.56 -20.01
CA MET A 1 46.69 8.58 -20.28
C MET A 1 45.73 8.53 -19.09
N SER A 2 45.08 9.63 -18.75
CA SER A 2 44.25 9.79 -17.52
C SER A 2 42.80 10.22 -17.80
N SER A 3 42.40 10.31 -19.07
CA SER A 3 41.07 10.83 -19.46
C SER A 3 39.96 9.78 -19.44
N GLN A 4 40.25 8.50 -19.18
CA GLN A 4 39.23 7.44 -19.16
C GLN A 4 38.59 7.19 -17.78
N SER A 5 39.14 7.71 -16.67
CA SER A 5 38.58 7.43 -15.34
C SER A 5 37.39 8.32 -14.94
N ASN A 6 37.10 9.39 -15.70
CA ASN A 6 35.98 10.29 -15.42
C ASN A 6 34.64 9.83 -16.05
N GLN A 7 34.65 8.73 -16.80
CA GLN A 7 33.42 8.08 -17.31
C GLN A 7 32.85 7.07 -16.29
N VAL A 8 33.62 6.75 -15.25
CA VAL A 8 33.20 5.86 -14.17
C VAL A 8 32.42 6.73 -13.19
N LEU A 9 31.10 6.55 -13.17
CA LEU A 9 30.11 7.18 -12.28
C LEU A 9 29.60 8.58 -12.69
N GLU A 10 29.10 8.73 -13.92
CA GLU A 10 27.97 9.64 -14.10
C GLU A 10 26.77 9.04 -13.33
N VAL A 11 26.72 9.26 -12.01
CA VAL A 11 25.60 8.85 -11.17
C VAL A 11 24.42 9.70 -11.61
N LYS A 12 23.66 9.19 -12.58
CA LYS A 12 22.41 9.79 -13.04
C LYS A 12 21.56 10.00 -11.80
N LYS A 13 21.39 11.28 -11.40
CA LYS A 13 20.60 11.61 -10.21
C LYS A 13 19.21 10.98 -10.40
N PRO A 14 18.72 10.19 -9.43
CA PRO A 14 17.42 9.55 -9.56
C PRO A 14 16.37 10.65 -9.74
N THR A 15 15.66 10.59 -10.86
CA THR A 15 14.62 11.57 -11.18
C THR A 15 13.42 11.40 -10.23
N LEU A 16 12.55 12.40 -10.12
CA LEU A 16 11.33 12.26 -9.31
C LEU A 16 10.47 11.07 -9.79
N PHE A 17 10.44 10.83 -11.10
CA PHE A 17 9.78 9.66 -11.69
C PHE A 17 10.41 8.35 -11.18
N ASP A 18 11.74 8.29 -11.12
CA ASP A 18 12.45 7.12 -10.60
C ASP A 18 12.12 6.88 -9.12
N ARG A 19 11.92 7.93 -8.30
CA ARG A 19 11.53 7.74 -6.89
C ARG A 19 10.07 7.34 -6.69
N ILE A 20 9.18 7.76 -7.59
CA ILE A 20 7.75 7.44 -7.49
C ILE A 20 7.50 6.01 -7.96
N PHE A 21 8.16 5.58 -9.03
CA PHE A 21 7.82 4.34 -9.72
C PHE A 21 8.94 3.31 -9.72
N ARG A 22 10.17 3.63 -9.31
CA ARG A 22 11.25 2.63 -9.24
C ARG A 22 11.60 2.26 -7.81
N ASP A 23 12.04 1.02 -7.65
CA ASP A 23 12.65 0.52 -6.42
C ASP A 23 14.15 0.92 -6.31
N SER A 24 14.79 0.53 -5.21
CA SER A 24 16.22 0.76 -4.96
C SER A 24 17.16 0.07 -5.96
N GLU A 25 16.65 -0.88 -6.75
CA GLU A 25 17.39 -1.60 -7.80
C GLU A 25 17.19 -0.97 -9.19
N GLY A 26 16.30 0.02 -9.31
CA GLY A 26 16.02 0.73 -10.55
C GLY A 26 14.93 0.10 -11.42
N ASN A 27 14.20 -0.90 -10.91
CA ASN A 27 13.09 -1.53 -11.62
C ASN A 27 11.81 -0.73 -11.44
N ILE A 28 11.00 -0.60 -12.49
CA ILE A 28 9.69 0.07 -12.40
C ILE A 28 8.72 -0.86 -11.65
N VAL A 29 8.41 -0.50 -10.40
CA VAL A 29 7.52 -1.20 -9.49
C VAL A 29 6.18 -0.45 -9.43
N ILE A 30 5.30 -0.77 -10.37
CA ILE A 30 3.89 -0.32 -10.35
C ILE A 30 2.98 -1.44 -9.82
N ALA A 31 3.32 -2.70 -10.13
CA ALA A 31 2.53 -3.87 -9.74
C ALA A 31 3.46 -4.95 -9.18
N GLN A 32 3.69 -4.91 -7.87
CA GLN A 32 4.22 -6.05 -7.12
C GLN A 32 3.06 -6.95 -6.66
N ALA A 33 3.36 -8.21 -6.36
CA ALA A 33 2.37 -9.12 -5.80
C ALA A 33 1.77 -8.52 -4.51
N PRO A 34 0.43 -8.53 -4.36
CA PRO A 34 -0.22 -7.89 -3.23
C PRO A 34 0.20 -8.54 -1.89
N ASN A 35 0.42 -7.71 -0.88
CA ASN A 35 0.78 -8.18 0.45
C ASN A 35 -0.38 -9.00 1.04
N LEU A 36 -0.06 -10.01 1.85
CA LEU A 36 -1.06 -10.86 2.51
C LEU A 36 -2.18 -10.08 3.23
N PRO A 37 -1.92 -8.97 3.95
CA PRO A 37 -2.98 -8.26 4.65
C PRO A 37 -4.01 -7.63 3.71
N VAL A 38 -3.61 -7.13 2.53
CA VAL A 38 -4.59 -6.60 1.56
C VAL A 38 -5.44 -7.71 0.98
N LEU A 39 -4.85 -8.88 0.73
CA LEU A 39 -5.58 -10.02 0.19
C LEU A 39 -6.64 -10.50 1.18
N VAL A 40 -6.27 -10.63 2.46
CA VAL A 40 -7.19 -10.98 3.54
C VAL A 40 -8.27 -9.92 3.71
N GLY A 41 -7.89 -8.65 3.73
CA GLY A 41 -8.82 -7.53 3.87
C GLY A 41 -9.85 -7.48 2.76
N VAL A 42 -9.40 -7.54 1.50
CA VAL A 42 -10.27 -7.55 0.32
C VAL A 42 -11.17 -8.80 0.30
N ALA A 43 -10.62 -9.98 0.59
CA ALA A 43 -11.42 -11.21 0.65
C ALA A 43 -12.49 -11.14 1.75
N ALA A 44 -12.16 -10.61 2.94
CA ALA A 44 -13.11 -10.41 4.02
C ALA A 44 -14.18 -9.37 3.65
N THR A 45 -13.82 -8.28 2.96
CA THR A 45 -14.78 -7.32 2.42
C THR A 45 -15.74 -7.99 1.44
N PHE A 46 -15.25 -8.82 0.52
CA PHE A 46 -16.11 -9.55 -0.41
C PHE A 46 -17.01 -10.56 0.29
N LEU A 47 -16.50 -11.23 1.32
CA LEU A 47 -17.26 -12.20 2.10
C LEU A 47 -18.47 -11.56 2.80
N GLN A 48 -18.41 -10.28 3.17
CA GLN A 48 -19.54 -9.59 3.78
C GLN A 48 -20.78 -9.53 2.85
N TYR A 49 -20.62 -9.48 1.53
CA TYR A 49 -21.75 -9.41 0.60
C TYR A 49 -22.60 -10.69 0.55
N VAL A 50 -22.03 -11.82 0.97
CA VAL A 50 -22.73 -13.11 0.99
C VAL A 50 -23.18 -13.51 2.40
N LEU A 51 -22.74 -12.78 3.44
CA LEU A 51 -23.09 -13.06 4.82
C LEU A 51 -24.42 -12.39 5.19
N PRO A 52 -25.29 -13.09 5.95
CA PRO A 52 -26.50 -12.49 6.49
C PRO A 52 -26.15 -11.43 7.53
N SER A 53 -27.02 -10.41 7.63
CA SER A 53 -26.85 -9.35 8.61
C SER A 53 -26.92 -9.89 10.04
N GLY A 54 -25.86 -9.63 10.82
CA GLY A 54 -25.73 -10.18 12.16
C GLY A 54 -24.31 -10.15 12.70
N GLN A 55 -24.06 -10.89 13.78
CA GLN A 55 -22.77 -10.88 14.48
C GLN A 55 -21.61 -11.37 13.60
N LEU A 56 -21.86 -12.35 12.72
CA LEU A 56 -20.83 -12.90 11.83
C LEU A 56 -20.39 -11.89 10.76
N GLN A 57 -21.33 -11.09 10.24
CA GLN A 57 -21.00 -9.99 9.34
C GLN A 57 -20.11 -8.96 10.05
N ARG A 58 -20.47 -8.53 11.27
CA ARG A 58 -19.67 -7.59 12.07
C ARG A 58 -18.27 -8.10 12.40
N ALA A 59 -18.14 -9.39 12.70
CA ALA A 59 -16.82 -10.00 12.92
C ALA A 59 -15.96 -9.94 11.65
N THR A 60 -16.57 -10.21 10.49
CA THR A 60 -15.89 -10.15 9.19
C THR A 60 -15.54 -8.72 8.79
N GLU A 61 -16.40 -7.75 9.13
CA GLU A 61 -16.13 -6.31 9.01
C GLU A 61 -14.90 -5.90 9.84
N LEU A 62 -14.81 -6.34 11.09
CA LEU A 62 -13.67 -6.04 11.95
C LEU A 62 -12.38 -6.66 11.42
N ILE A 63 -12.43 -7.88 10.90
CA ILE A 63 -11.30 -8.55 10.25
C ILE A 63 -10.86 -7.77 9.00
N ALA A 64 -11.81 -7.39 8.14
CA ALA A 64 -11.53 -6.60 6.95
C ALA A 64 -10.87 -5.26 7.31
N PHE A 65 -11.42 -4.55 8.29
CA PHE A 65 -10.87 -3.30 8.78
C PHE A 65 -9.45 -3.48 9.31
N GLY A 66 -9.22 -4.45 10.19
CA GLY A 66 -7.90 -4.71 10.77
C GLY A 66 -6.85 -5.07 9.71
N ALA A 67 -7.20 -5.95 8.78
CA ALA A 67 -6.30 -6.39 7.72
C ALA A 67 -5.95 -5.25 6.73
N LEU A 68 -6.96 -4.47 6.30
CA LEU A 68 -6.75 -3.31 5.44
C LEU A 68 -5.98 -2.20 6.15
N PHE A 69 -6.21 -1.98 7.45
CA PHE A 69 -5.44 -1.04 8.25
C PHE A 69 -3.97 -1.45 8.34
N THR A 70 -3.69 -2.72 8.67
CA THR A 70 -2.33 -3.26 8.70
C THR A 70 -1.65 -3.12 7.34
N TRP A 71 -2.34 -3.45 6.25
CA TRP A 71 -1.81 -3.23 4.90
C TRP A 71 -1.46 -1.77 4.67
N ALA A 72 -2.39 -0.85 4.91
CA ALA A 72 -2.21 0.56 4.61
C ALA A 72 -1.08 1.17 5.46
N TRP A 73 -0.93 0.74 6.71
CA TRP A 73 0.21 1.07 7.57
C TRP A 73 1.54 0.58 6.99
N GLN A 74 1.61 -0.70 6.59
CA GLN A 74 2.82 -1.27 5.97
C GLN A 74 3.18 -0.55 4.67
N GLU A 75 2.21 -0.26 3.81
CA GLU A 75 2.46 0.50 2.59
C GLU A 75 3.00 1.91 2.87
N LEU A 76 2.47 2.58 3.90
CA LEU A 76 2.87 3.94 4.25
C LEU A 76 4.31 4.02 4.76
N PHE A 77 4.72 3.09 5.62
CA PHE A 77 6.04 3.13 6.28
C PHE A 77 7.09 2.25 5.61
N GLU A 78 6.70 1.13 5.02
CA GLU A 78 7.58 0.13 4.41
C GLU A 78 7.43 0.08 2.88
N GLY A 79 6.61 0.95 2.28
CA GLY A 79 6.46 1.05 0.83
C GLY A 79 7.80 1.35 0.14
N VAL A 80 8.15 0.55 -0.87
CA VAL A 80 9.44 0.63 -1.58
C VAL A 80 9.59 1.87 -2.46
N ASN A 81 8.49 2.58 -2.74
CA ASN A 81 8.46 3.81 -3.53
C ASN A 81 7.33 4.74 -3.07
N TYR A 82 7.37 6.00 -3.50
CA TYR A 82 6.36 6.98 -3.09
C TYR A 82 4.95 6.64 -3.57
N PHE A 83 4.81 5.90 -4.67
CA PHE A 83 3.51 5.44 -5.14
C PHE A 83 2.85 4.51 -4.11
N ARG A 84 3.57 3.51 -3.63
CA ARG A 84 3.10 2.59 -2.57
C ARG A 84 2.81 3.32 -1.27
N GLN A 85 3.71 4.22 -0.85
CA GLN A 85 3.49 5.03 0.35
C GLN A 85 2.24 5.91 0.25
N ALA A 86 1.97 6.49 -0.93
CA ALA A 86 0.75 7.25 -1.17
C ALA A 86 -0.51 6.38 -1.10
N LEU A 87 -0.46 5.15 -1.63
CA LEU A 87 -1.56 4.18 -1.48
C LEU A 87 -1.84 3.85 -0.01
N GLY A 88 -0.79 3.64 0.78
CA GLY A 88 -0.91 3.45 2.23
C GLY A 88 -1.55 4.64 2.93
N LEU A 89 -1.12 5.86 2.60
CA LEU A 89 -1.70 7.09 3.14
C LEU A 89 -3.19 7.23 2.79
N ILE A 90 -3.54 7.05 1.51
CA ILE A 90 -4.92 7.12 1.02
C ILE A 90 -5.77 6.04 1.68
N GLY A 91 -5.25 4.82 1.80
CA GLY A 91 -5.90 3.69 2.46
C GLY A 91 -6.21 3.99 3.94
N LEU A 92 -5.22 4.46 4.70
CA LEU A 92 -5.42 4.84 6.10
C LEU A 92 -6.41 6.01 6.24
N ALA A 93 -6.29 7.06 5.43
CA ALA A 93 -7.20 8.19 5.46
C ALA A 93 -8.63 7.76 5.13
N GLY A 94 -8.82 6.89 4.13
CA GLY A 94 -10.10 6.32 3.75
C GLY A 94 -10.71 5.47 4.87
N LEU A 95 -9.91 4.60 5.49
CA LEU A 95 -10.35 3.76 6.62
C LEU A 95 -10.75 4.60 7.84
N ILE A 96 -10.01 5.66 8.15
CA ILE A 96 -10.35 6.58 9.25
C ILE A 96 -11.64 7.33 8.92
N ALA A 97 -11.76 7.88 7.71
CA ALA A 97 -12.98 8.58 7.29
C ALA A 97 -14.22 7.66 7.33
N LEU A 98 -14.09 6.42 6.85
CA LEU A 98 -15.18 5.43 6.88
C LEU A 98 -15.49 4.98 8.32
N GLY A 99 -14.46 4.74 9.13
CA GLY A 99 -14.61 4.34 10.54
C GLY A 99 -15.25 5.43 11.40
N LEU A 100 -14.95 6.71 11.14
CA LEU A 100 -15.61 7.84 11.79
C LEU A 100 -17.11 7.90 11.47
N ASN A 101 -17.49 7.64 10.21
CA ASN A 101 -18.90 7.55 9.83
C ASN A 101 -19.59 6.38 10.52
N PHE A 102 -18.91 5.25 10.70
CA PHE A 102 -19.46 4.08 11.39
C PHE A 102 -19.71 4.33 12.89
N LEU A 103 -18.88 5.14 13.55
CA LEU A 103 -19.04 5.49 14.96
C LEU A 103 -20.10 6.59 15.22
N SER A 104 -20.52 7.31 14.18
CA SER A 104 -21.49 8.40 14.30
C SER A 104 -22.94 7.98 14.01
N VAL A 105 -23.18 6.71 13.70
CA VAL A 105 -24.50 6.11 13.38
C VAL A 105 -24.90 5.15 14.49
#